data_AF-A0A5C8AU11-F1
#
_entry.id   AF-A0A5C8AU11-F1
#
_cell.length_a   1.000
_cell.length_b   1.000
_cell.length_c   1.000
_cell.angle_alpha   90.00
_cell.angle_beta   90.00
_cell.angle_gamma   90.00
#
_symmetry.space_group_name_H-M   'P 1'
#
loop_
_entity.id
_entity.type
_entity.pdbx_description
1 polymer ?
#
loop_
_entity_poly.entity_id
_entity_poly.type
_entity_poly.pdbx_seq_one_letter_code
_entity_poly.pdbx_strand_id
1 'polypeptide(L)'
;MRLKQISFLIVLTALYLCFELAFNARLLDLVGGMADADELHHIERYGRSLSGIAVALVVLQIMLSRRAKLGIAGPSNAKIFVFCGIAAVLTYIALQSLVDSVVESRSAEFRKASTSIVLVQRGLIDGQVELDGLVDKPHLFATPEGKAFLALFPALVISVDRLEDKIHSAKLQLLAHRTGQEMGGPQGYYKHYVEAMNQTQAQWQKYRTHGNVDTAQNLEEQQDKAWSDYLNDLGKRGWTPTTVPSYARGKVAATVRQRIPVPHNWLPDDEVRFREAVAVQFKRRVSAAKAGAKNIPPGLDYPAFVAHPEVQAELRKQLKLPDGVVVASSYKNGASFDRELFSVVRDKYAKQELVRYDSPVSEFAFGGKQYQLGLSAARAALVPPMALFFSLLGAIGHFTKLIFLLAKAIFQAIPALRNRQKYLWLLPLCVLVVNWVILSNLENDVTQSRLYIHMMKQTQTNQDQKQDQRQDQQHDQDSQPLLRKVLGNALHVVAIGQAYGYPINEHIRTHVLGGISYGYHPSDIAKEEDNATIDTKKKGR
;
A
#
# COMPACT_ATOMS: atom_id res chain seq x y z
N MET A 1 -19.40 47.04 2.77
CA MET A 1 -18.97 46.37 1.51
C MET A 1 -20.01 46.66 0.44
N ARG A 2 -19.58 46.81 -0.81
CA ARG A 2 -20.50 47.00 -1.95
C ARG A 2 -21.08 45.64 -2.38
N LEU A 3 -22.27 45.62 -2.97
CA LEU A 3 -22.95 44.39 -3.41
C LEU A 3 -22.04 43.54 -4.33
N LYS A 4 -21.34 44.18 -5.27
CA LYS A 4 -20.35 43.50 -6.16
C LYS A 4 -19.28 42.71 -5.38
N GLN A 5 -18.79 43.23 -4.27
CA GLN A 5 -17.78 42.53 -3.44
C GLN A 5 -18.39 41.35 -2.67
N ILE A 6 -19.65 41.47 -2.27
CA ILE A 6 -20.37 40.39 -1.59
C ILE A 6 -20.65 39.27 -2.59
N SER A 7 -21.15 39.58 -3.79
CA SER A 7 -21.37 38.61 -4.87
C SER A 7 -20.08 37.88 -5.25
N PHE A 8 -18.96 38.60 -5.36
CA PHE A 8 -17.65 37.99 -5.59
C PHE A 8 -17.27 36.98 -4.50
N LEU A 9 -17.44 37.33 -3.22
CA LEU A 9 -17.17 36.42 -2.11
C LEU A 9 -18.12 35.22 -2.07
N ILE A 10 -19.40 35.39 -2.46
CA ILE A 10 -20.37 34.30 -2.56
C ILE A 10 -19.90 33.26 -3.58
N VAL A 11 -19.57 33.71 -4.80
CA VAL A 11 -19.11 32.82 -5.88
C VAL A 11 -17.84 32.07 -5.46
N LEU A 12 -16.86 32.79 -4.89
CA LEU A 12 -15.60 32.17 -4.49
C LEU A 12 -15.77 31.19 -3.32
N THR A 13 -16.64 31.50 -2.36
CA THR A 13 -16.94 30.59 -1.23
C THR A 13 -17.71 29.37 -1.70
N ALA A 14 -18.66 29.52 -2.61
CA ALA A 14 -19.41 28.40 -3.20
C ALA A 14 -18.49 27.49 -4.02
N LEU A 15 -17.59 28.06 -4.83
CA LEU A 15 -16.61 27.29 -5.59
C LEU A 15 -15.68 26.49 -4.66
N TYR A 16 -15.15 27.13 -3.62
CA TYR A 16 -14.35 26.44 -2.60
C TYR A 16 -15.12 25.30 -1.93
N LEU A 17 -16.39 25.53 -1.55
CA LEU A 17 -17.22 24.49 -0.95
C LEU A 17 -17.41 23.28 -1.88
N CYS A 18 -17.56 23.48 -3.19
CA CYS A 18 -17.63 22.35 -4.12
C CYS A 18 -16.37 21.46 -4.02
N PHE A 19 -15.18 22.07 -3.97
CA PHE A 19 -13.92 21.33 -3.81
C PHE A 19 -13.74 20.71 -2.42
N GLU A 20 -14.18 21.39 -1.36
CA GLU A 20 -14.11 20.87 0.01
C GLU A 20 -15.02 19.66 0.21
N LEU A 21 -16.28 19.76 -0.25
CA LEU A 21 -17.24 18.66 -0.17
C LEU A 21 -16.78 17.48 -1.02
N ALA A 22 -16.31 17.72 -2.25
CA ALA A 22 -15.76 16.66 -3.09
C ALA A 22 -14.52 15.98 -2.49
N PHE A 23 -13.63 16.76 -1.85
CA PHE A 23 -12.49 16.22 -1.12
C PHE A 23 -12.92 15.37 0.06
N ASN A 24 -13.96 15.80 0.80
CA ASN A 24 -14.50 15.08 1.94
C ASN A 24 -15.00 13.67 1.56
N ALA A 25 -15.73 13.53 0.45
CA ALA A 25 -16.11 12.20 -0.08
C ALA A 25 -14.89 11.32 -0.36
N ARG A 26 -13.87 11.90 -1.02
CA ARG A 26 -12.66 11.15 -1.39
C ARG A 26 -11.81 10.77 -0.17
N LEU A 27 -11.77 11.63 0.84
CA LEU A 27 -11.12 11.35 2.11
C LEU A 27 -11.82 10.18 2.81
N LEU A 28 -13.15 10.15 2.81
CA LEU A 28 -13.89 9.06 3.40
C LEU A 28 -13.68 7.73 2.65
N ASP A 29 -13.62 7.75 1.32
CA ASP A 29 -13.29 6.56 0.53
C ASP A 29 -11.88 6.04 0.80
N LEU A 30 -10.90 6.93 0.89
CA LEU A 30 -9.50 6.56 1.14
C LEU A 30 -9.36 5.86 2.48
N VAL A 31 -10.00 6.40 3.50
CA VAL A 31 -9.86 5.92 4.88
C VAL A 31 -10.75 4.71 5.15
N GLY A 32 -11.93 4.65 4.52
CA GLY A 32 -12.81 3.48 4.56
C GLY A 32 -12.38 2.34 3.62
N GLY A 33 -11.34 2.53 2.82
CA GLY A 33 -10.84 1.57 1.83
C GLY A 33 -9.40 1.11 2.07
N MET A 34 -8.89 0.27 1.16
CA MET A 34 -7.53 -0.30 1.20
C MET A 34 -6.47 0.67 0.65
N ALA A 35 -6.37 1.88 1.19
CA ALA A 35 -5.39 2.83 0.71
C ALA A 35 -3.97 2.55 1.22
N ASP A 36 -2.98 2.70 0.34
CA ASP A 36 -1.57 2.57 0.69
C ASP A 36 -1.03 3.85 1.38
N ALA A 37 0.12 3.75 2.04
CA ALA A 37 0.78 4.85 2.75
C ALA A 37 1.05 6.06 1.83
N ASP A 38 1.36 5.81 0.55
CA ASP A 38 1.59 6.87 -0.44
C ASP A 38 0.29 7.63 -0.75
N GLU A 39 -0.81 6.93 -0.94
CA GLU A 39 -2.13 7.54 -1.19
C GLU A 39 -2.58 8.40 -0.01
N LEU A 40 -2.34 7.92 1.22
CA LEU A 40 -2.57 8.71 2.45
C LEU A 40 -1.73 10.00 2.45
N HIS A 41 -0.45 9.93 2.05
CA HIS A 41 0.40 11.12 1.99
C HIS A 41 -0.04 12.12 0.90
N HIS A 42 -0.55 11.64 -0.24
CA HIS A 42 -1.13 12.49 -1.27
C HIS A 42 -2.38 13.23 -0.76
N ILE A 43 -3.31 12.53 -0.12
CA ILE A 43 -4.55 13.15 0.36
C ILE A 43 -4.29 14.15 1.50
N GLU A 44 -3.30 13.87 2.36
CA GLU A 44 -2.85 14.81 3.41
C GLU A 44 -2.43 16.16 2.81
N ARG A 45 -1.67 16.15 1.71
CA ARG A 45 -1.21 17.38 1.04
C ARG A 45 -2.38 18.20 0.48
N TYR A 46 -3.37 17.54 -0.12
CA TYR A 46 -4.58 18.22 -0.62
C TYR A 46 -5.41 18.80 0.52
N GLY A 47 -5.63 18.04 1.60
CA GLY A 47 -6.39 18.50 2.77
C GLY A 47 -5.76 19.73 3.44
N ARG A 48 -4.43 19.75 3.60
CA ARG A 48 -3.70 20.92 4.12
C ARG A 48 -3.80 22.13 3.18
N SER A 49 -3.73 21.89 1.86
CA SER A 49 -3.85 22.95 0.85
C SER A 49 -5.25 23.57 0.84
N LEU A 50 -6.30 22.76 0.89
CA LEU A 50 -7.69 23.22 0.99
C LEU A 50 -7.94 24.00 2.28
N SER A 51 -7.42 23.54 3.41
CA SER A 51 -7.47 24.27 4.68
C SER A 51 -6.76 25.62 4.60
N GLY A 52 -5.62 25.71 3.91
CA GLY A 52 -4.93 26.97 3.64
C GLY A 52 -5.76 27.94 2.81
N ILE A 53 -6.44 27.43 1.78
CA ILE A 53 -7.38 28.22 0.96
C ILE A 53 -8.57 28.71 1.81
N ALA A 54 -9.12 27.86 2.68
CA ALA A 54 -10.20 28.20 3.59
C ALA A 54 -9.86 29.45 4.44
N VAL A 55 -8.70 29.42 5.11
CA VAL A 55 -8.22 30.55 5.93
C VAL A 55 -7.93 31.77 5.07
N ALA A 56 -7.33 31.61 3.88
CA ALA A 56 -7.08 32.70 2.96
C ALA A 56 -8.39 33.40 2.52
N LEU A 57 -9.49 32.66 2.33
CA LEU A 57 -10.80 33.23 2.03
C LEU A 57 -11.40 34.01 3.20
N VAL A 58 -11.11 33.63 4.45
CA VAL A 58 -11.49 34.41 5.64
C VAL A 58 -10.70 35.72 5.67
N VAL A 59 -9.38 35.66 5.47
CA VAL A 59 -8.51 36.85 5.39
C VAL A 59 -8.95 37.79 4.27
N LEU A 60 -9.27 37.24 3.09
CA LEU A 60 -9.81 38.01 1.96
C LEU A 60 -11.07 38.78 2.35
N GLN A 61 -12.02 38.14 3.03
CA GLN A 61 -13.25 38.81 3.50
C GLN A 61 -12.94 39.94 4.49
N ILE A 62 -12.03 39.71 5.44
CA ILE A 62 -11.62 40.72 6.43
C ILE A 62 -11.00 41.92 5.72
N MET A 63 -10.08 41.69 4.77
CA MET A 63 -9.39 42.77 4.07
C MET A 63 -10.30 43.56 3.12
N LEU A 64 -11.21 42.89 2.41
CA LEU A 64 -12.23 43.57 1.59
C LEU A 64 -13.20 44.38 2.46
N SER A 65 -13.54 43.87 3.65
CA SER A 65 -14.35 44.61 4.62
C SER A 65 -13.63 45.86 5.14
N ARG A 66 -12.33 45.75 5.46
CA ARG A 66 -11.49 46.89 5.85
C ARG A 66 -11.36 47.91 4.74
N ARG A 67 -11.11 47.49 3.49
CA ARG A 67 -11.07 48.39 2.32
C ARG A 67 -12.38 49.15 2.16
N ALA A 68 -13.51 48.47 2.33
CA ALA A 68 -14.82 49.11 2.22
C ALA A 68 -15.09 50.15 3.34
N LYS A 69 -14.44 50.04 4.50
CA LYS A 69 -14.55 51.00 5.61
C LYS A 69 -13.57 52.17 5.45
N LEU A 70 -12.33 51.91 5.03
CA LEU A 70 -11.23 52.88 4.99
C LEU A 70 -11.08 53.62 3.65
N GLY A 71 -11.79 53.20 2.60
CA GLY A 71 -11.71 53.84 1.28
C GLY A 71 -10.31 53.80 0.70
N ILE A 72 -9.75 54.98 0.38
CA ILE A 72 -8.41 55.16 -0.22
C ILE A 72 -7.29 54.69 0.72
N ALA A 73 -7.47 54.84 2.04
CA ALA A 73 -6.53 54.34 3.05
C ALA A 73 -6.62 52.81 3.28
N GLY A 74 -7.52 52.12 2.57
CA GLY A 74 -7.69 50.67 2.65
C GLY A 74 -6.54 49.88 2.01
N PRO A 75 -6.47 48.56 2.25
CA PRO A 75 -5.41 47.72 1.67
C PRO A 75 -5.50 47.66 0.13
N SER A 76 -4.38 47.80 -0.56
CA SER A 76 -4.26 47.63 -2.03
C SER A 76 -4.43 46.17 -2.47
N ASN A 77 -4.63 45.90 -3.77
CA ASN A 77 -4.79 44.53 -4.28
C ASN A 77 -3.55 43.67 -4.00
N ALA A 78 -2.35 44.23 -4.17
CA ALA A 78 -1.09 43.56 -3.84
C ALA A 78 -1.03 43.17 -2.36
N LYS A 79 -1.41 44.06 -1.44
CA LYS A 79 -1.47 43.73 0.00
C LYS A 79 -2.46 42.60 0.25
N ILE A 80 -3.66 42.64 -0.33
CA ILE A 80 -4.64 41.55 -0.17
C ILE A 80 -4.07 40.21 -0.63
N PHE A 81 -3.46 40.17 -1.82
CA PHE A 81 -2.87 38.96 -2.36
C PHE A 81 -1.77 38.40 -1.46
N VAL A 82 -0.84 39.25 -1.02
CA VAL A 82 0.26 38.86 -0.11
C VAL A 82 -0.28 38.29 1.21
N PHE A 83 -1.21 38.97 1.87
CA PHE A 83 -1.77 38.49 3.14
C PHE A 83 -2.57 37.18 2.97
N CYS A 84 -3.28 36.99 1.86
CA CYS A 84 -3.95 35.73 1.57
C CYS A 84 -2.93 34.60 1.34
N GLY A 85 -1.86 34.85 0.58
CA GLY A 85 -0.79 33.89 0.34
C GLY A 85 -0.05 33.49 1.62
N ILE A 86 0.31 34.47 2.45
CA ILE A 86 0.92 34.23 3.78
C ILE A 86 -0.02 33.39 4.64
N ALA A 87 -1.31 33.74 4.71
CA ALA A 87 -2.27 32.99 5.51
C ALA A 87 -2.40 31.53 5.04
N ALA A 88 -2.41 31.28 3.73
CA ALA A 88 -2.46 29.92 3.18
C ALA A 88 -1.21 29.11 3.56
N VAL A 89 -0.01 29.67 3.35
CA VAL A 89 1.26 29.01 3.66
C VAL A 89 1.42 28.75 5.17
N LEU A 90 1.12 29.74 6.00
CA LEU A 90 1.20 29.58 7.46
C LEU A 90 0.22 28.51 7.96
N THR A 91 -0.99 28.45 7.40
CA THR A 91 -1.97 27.41 7.76
C THR A 91 -1.48 26.03 7.35
N TYR A 92 -0.92 25.90 6.15
CA TYR A 92 -0.36 24.62 5.68
C TYR A 92 0.74 24.11 6.62
N ILE A 93 1.71 24.99 6.96
CA ILE A 93 2.81 24.66 7.88
C ILE A 93 2.27 24.34 9.27
N ALA A 94 1.33 25.15 9.79
CA ALA A 94 0.75 24.93 11.11
C ALA A 94 0.04 23.58 11.23
N LEU A 95 -0.73 23.18 10.22
CA LEU A 95 -1.39 21.87 10.21
C LEU A 95 -0.41 20.71 10.10
N GLN A 96 0.64 20.85 9.28
CA GLN A 96 1.71 19.86 9.21
C GLN A 96 2.40 19.70 10.57
N SER A 97 2.87 20.81 11.16
CA SER A 97 3.52 20.79 12.48
C SER A 97 2.60 20.26 13.58
N LEU A 98 1.31 20.59 13.56
CA LEU A 98 0.34 20.08 14.52
C LEU A 98 0.22 18.55 14.42
N VAL A 99 0.02 18.03 13.21
CA VAL A 99 -0.11 16.58 12.97
C VAL A 99 1.16 15.85 13.35
N ASP A 100 2.32 16.32 12.88
CA ASP A 100 3.60 15.70 13.19
C ASP A 100 3.87 15.73 14.71
N SER A 101 3.61 16.86 15.38
CA SER A 101 3.73 16.95 16.85
C SER A 101 2.78 16.00 17.58
N VAL A 102 1.53 15.89 17.12
CA VAL A 102 0.53 14.99 17.71
C VAL A 102 0.94 13.52 17.56
N VAL A 103 1.57 13.14 16.46
CA VAL A 103 2.01 11.77 16.18
C VAL A 103 3.32 11.46 16.91
N GLU A 104 4.31 12.35 16.85
CA GLU A 104 5.63 12.15 17.45
C GLU A 104 5.62 12.20 18.98
N SER A 105 4.71 12.98 19.57
CA SER A 105 4.53 13.01 21.04
C SER A 105 3.89 11.74 21.61
N ARG A 106 3.43 10.81 20.77
CA ARG A 106 2.81 9.57 21.26
C ARG A 106 3.82 8.63 21.88
N SER A 107 3.41 8.01 23.00
CA SER A 107 4.23 7.06 23.75
C SER A 107 4.52 5.80 22.95
N ALA A 108 5.53 5.04 23.36
CA ALA A 108 5.89 3.77 22.74
C ALA A 108 4.75 2.75 22.83
N GLU A 109 3.97 2.77 23.92
CA GLU A 109 2.78 1.92 24.11
C GLU A 109 1.71 2.25 23.07
N PHE A 110 1.44 3.53 22.83
CA PHE A 110 0.47 3.97 21.83
C PHE A 110 0.90 3.53 20.43
N ARG A 111 2.19 3.70 20.11
CA ARG A 111 2.77 3.30 18.82
C ARG A 111 2.65 1.79 18.59
N LYS A 112 2.96 0.98 19.61
CA LYS A 112 2.75 -0.48 19.57
C LYS A 112 1.27 -0.82 19.38
N ALA A 113 0.38 -0.25 20.19
CA ALA A 113 -1.06 -0.52 20.05
C ALA A 113 -1.59 -0.15 18.66
N SER A 114 -1.09 0.94 18.08
CA SER A 114 -1.49 1.40 16.75
C SER A 114 -1.16 0.40 15.64
N THR A 115 -0.06 -0.36 15.74
CA THR A 115 0.27 -1.38 14.72
C THR A 115 -0.78 -2.48 14.68
N SER A 116 -1.21 -2.95 15.85
CA SER A 116 -2.25 -3.97 15.97
C SER A 116 -3.62 -3.42 15.53
N ILE A 117 -3.95 -2.18 15.89
CA ILE A 117 -5.20 -1.51 15.49
C ILE A 117 -5.33 -1.39 13.99
N VAL A 118 -4.28 -0.90 13.32
CA VAL A 118 -4.27 -0.73 11.86
C VAL A 118 -4.33 -2.08 11.15
N LEU A 119 -3.68 -3.12 11.71
CA LEU A 119 -3.79 -4.48 11.20
C LEU A 119 -5.23 -5.00 11.28
N VAL A 120 -5.91 -4.81 12.41
CA VAL A 120 -7.32 -5.19 12.58
C VAL A 120 -8.23 -4.39 11.66
N GLN A 121 -8.03 -3.08 11.55
CA GLN A 121 -8.82 -2.22 10.65
C GLN A 121 -8.77 -2.71 9.21
N ARG A 122 -7.58 -3.11 8.72
CA ARG A 122 -7.45 -3.74 7.39
C ARG A 122 -8.19 -5.07 7.33
N GLY A 123 -8.08 -5.90 8.35
CA GLY A 123 -8.85 -7.13 8.47
C GLY A 123 -10.36 -6.94 8.38
N LEU A 124 -10.90 -5.83 8.92
CA LEU A 124 -12.31 -5.46 8.79
C LEU A 124 -12.68 -5.09 7.35
N ILE A 125 -11.82 -4.30 6.69
CA ILE A 125 -12.01 -3.89 5.29
C ILE A 125 -11.99 -5.11 4.37
N ASP A 126 -11.07 -6.06 4.61
CA ASP A 126 -10.90 -7.28 3.81
C ASP A 126 -11.93 -8.38 4.14
N GLY A 127 -12.86 -8.11 5.07
CA GLY A 127 -13.87 -9.08 5.54
C GLY A 127 -13.28 -10.30 6.27
N GLN A 128 -12.04 -10.21 6.77
CA GLN A 128 -11.36 -11.27 7.50
C GLN A 128 -11.65 -11.24 9.01
N VAL A 129 -12.17 -10.12 9.51
CA VAL A 129 -12.57 -9.93 10.90
C VAL A 129 -14.00 -9.43 10.91
N GLU A 130 -14.82 -10.06 11.72
CA GLU A 130 -16.16 -9.60 12.05
C GLU A 130 -16.15 -8.96 13.44
N LEU A 131 -17.01 -7.96 13.62
CA LEU A 131 -17.15 -7.28 14.90
C LEU A 131 -18.49 -7.63 15.53
N ASP A 132 -18.43 -8.43 16.59
CA ASP A 132 -19.60 -8.78 17.37
C ASP A 132 -20.30 -7.52 17.92
N GLY A 133 -21.62 -7.45 17.75
CA GLY A 133 -22.44 -6.34 18.23
C GLY A 133 -22.44 -5.10 17.33
N LEU A 134 -21.79 -5.17 16.16
CA LEU A 134 -22.01 -4.25 15.04
C LEU A 134 -23.25 -4.66 14.24
N VAL A 135 -23.70 -3.82 13.32
CA VAL A 135 -24.84 -4.11 12.45
C VAL A 135 -24.52 -5.28 11.52
N ASP A 136 -25.39 -6.29 11.51
CA ASP A 136 -25.28 -7.42 10.58
C ASP A 136 -25.86 -7.02 9.22
N LYS A 137 -25.02 -6.41 8.38
CA LYS A 137 -25.35 -6.01 7.01
C LYS A 137 -24.23 -6.43 6.05
N PRO A 138 -24.55 -7.16 4.96
CA PRO A 138 -23.59 -7.43 3.91
C PRO A 138 -22.99 -6.12 3.38
N HIS A 139 -21.68 -6.10 3.18
CA HIS A 139 -20.95 -4.93 2.68
C HIS A 139 -21.18 -3.66 3.52
N LEU A 140 -21.44 -3.77 4.83
CA LEU A 140 -21.61 -2.62 5.73
C LEU A 140 -20.50 -1.59 5.53
N PHE A 141 -19.25 -2.01 5.45
CA PHE A 141 -18.10 -1.13 5.29
C PHE A 141 -18.00 -0.40 3.94
N ALA A 142 -18.80 -0.80 2.94
CA ALA A 142 -18.95 -0.05 1.70
C ALA A 142 -19.98 1.09 1.82
N THR A 143 -20.88 1.03 2.81
CA THR A 143 -21.86 2.09 3.08
C THR A 143 -21.19 3.35 3.65
N PRO A 144 -21.78 4.54 3.48
CA PRO A 144 -21.25 5.78 4.08
C PRO A 144 -21.03 5.69 5.59
N GLU A 145 -21.97 5.09 6.31
CA GLU A 145 -21.92 4.87 7.75
C GLU A 145 -20.77 3.95 8.13
N GLY A 146 -20.59 2.86 7.39
CA GLY A 146 -19.50 1.91 7.60
C GLY A 146 -18.12 2.51 7.33
N LYS A 147 -17.97 3.29 6.26
CA LYS A 147 -16.72 4.00 5.97
C LYS A 147 -16.39 5.02 7.05
N ALA A 148 -17.39 5.79 7.52
CA ALA A 148 -17.22 6.74 8.61
C ALA A 148 -16.82 6.05 9.91
N PHE A 149 -17.43 4.90 10.21
CA PHE A 149 -17.04 4.09 11.35
C PHE A 149 -15.61 3.58 11.24
N LEU A 150 -15.21 2.99 10.11
CA LEU A 150 -13.84 2.50 9.90
C LEU A 150 -12.81 3.61 10.04
N ALA A 151 -13.13 4.82 9.56
CA ALA A 151 -12.24 5.96 9.68
C ALA A 151 -12.02 6.44 11.11
N LEU A 152 -13.01 6.24 11.97
CA LEU A 152 -12.94 6.58 13.39
C LEU A 152 -12.56 5.38 14.27
N PHE A 153 -12.58 4.17 13.73
CA PHE A 153 -12.33 2.93 14.46
C PHE A 153 -11.03 2.97 15.25
N PRO A 154 -9.87 3.43 14.71
CA PRO A 154 -8.65 3.54 15.49
C PRO A 154 -8.77 4.45 16.71
N ALA A 155 -9.47 5.59 16.58
CA ALA A 155 -9.67 6.54 17.66
C ALA A 155 -10.66 6.03 18.73
N LEU A 156 -11.65 5.23 18.33
CA LEU A 156 -12.59 4.61 19.25
C LEU A 156 -11.94 3.43 19.97
N VAL A 157 -11.25 2.55 19.24
CA VAL A 157 -10.73 1.28 19.76
C VAL A 157 -9.53 1.47 20.69
N ILE A 158 -8.75 2.55 20.54
CA ILE A 158 -7.59 2.80 21.41
C ILE A 158 -7.98 3.02 22.88
N SER A 159 -9.25 3.38 23.13
CA SER A 159 -9.82 3.49 24.48
C SER A 159 -10.33 2.17 25.05
N VAL A 160 -10.31 1.08 24.29
CA VAL A 160 -10.77 -0.25 24.71
C VAL A 160 -9.70 -0.90 25.59
N ASP A 161 -10.12 -1.37 26.76
CA ASP A 161 -9.23 -2.05 27.69
C ASP A 161 -8.73 -3.38 27.13
N ARG A 162 -7.44 -3.65 27.37
CA ARG A 162 -6.76 -4.89 27.01
C ARG A 162 -6.95 -5.27 25.54
N LEU A 163 -7.03 -4.26 24.66
CA LEU A 163 -7.21 -4.47 23.22
C LEU A 163 -6.19 -5.46 22.65
N GLU A 164 -4.92 -5.32 23.03
CA GLU A 164 -3.83 -6.17 22.57
C GLU A 164 -4.07 -7.66 22.89
N ASP A 165 -4.62 -7.96 24.08
CA ASP A 165 -4.95 -9.32 24.49
C ASP A 165 -6.13 -9.88 23.69
N LYS A 166 -7.13 -9.02 23.41
CA LYS A 166 -8.35 -9.40 22.68
C LYS A 166 -8.09 -9.73 21.20
N ILE A 167 -7.08 -9.11 20.61
CA ILE A 167 -6.78 -9.27 19.17
C ILE A 167 -5.59 -10.20 18.91
N HIS A 168 -4.89 -10.67 19.95
CA HIS A 168 -3.68 -11.48 19.84
C HIS A 168 -3.88 -12.73 18.96
N SER A 169 -4.98 -13.46 19.15
CA SER A 169 -5.30 -14.66 18.35
C SER A 169 -5.59 -14.35 16.88
N ALA A 170 -6.15 -13.18 16.58
CA ALA A 170 -6.48 -12.76 15.22
C ALA A 170 -5.25 -12.27 14.44
N LYS A 171 -4.21 -11.73 15.11
CA LYS A 171 -3.04 -11.16 14.44
C LYS A 171 -2.37 -12.14 13.47
N LEU A 172 -2.14 -13.38 13.89
CA LEU A 172 -1.45 -14.35 13.05
C LEU A 172 -2.26 -14.69 11.79
N GLN A 173 -3.59 -14.80 11.92
CA GLN A 173 -4.46 -15.08 10.77
C GLN A 173 -4.47 -13.90 9.80
N LEU A 174 -4.55 -12.67 10.31
CA LEU A 174 -4.47 -11.45 9.50
C LEU A 174 -3.14 -11.31 8.77
N LEU A 175 -2.03 -11.57 9.46
CA LEU A 175 -0.70 -11.56 8.86
C LEU A 175 -0.56 -12.66 7.81
N ALA A 176 -1.04 -13.87 8.08
CA ALA A 176 -1.04 -14.96 7.11
C ALA A 176 -1.83 -14.61 5.86
N HIS A 177 -3.02 -14.04 6.01
CA HIS A 177 -3.83 -13.59 4.89
C HIS A 177 -3.08 -12.54 4.05
N ARG A 178 -2.58 -11.48 4.69
CA ARG A 178 -1.83 -10.41 4.04
C ARG A 178 -0.59 -10.93 3.32
N THR A 179 0.23 -11.74 3.99
CA THR A 179 1.42 -12.37 3.39
C THR A 179 1.03 -13.23 2.19
N GLY A 180 -0.09 -13.96 2.28
CA GLY A 180 -0.60 -14.74 1.16
C GLY A 180 -0.97 -13.88 -0.04
N GLN A 181 -1.62 -12.74 0.17
CA GLN A 181 -1.94 -11.79 -0.89
C GLN A 181 -0.69 -11.14 -1.50
N GLU A 182 0.28 -10.72 -0.68
CA GLU A 182 1.56 -10.16 -1.14
C GLU A 182 2.36 -11.17 -2.00
N MET A 183 2.17 -12.47 -1.77
CA MET A 183 2.72 -13.54 -2.59
C MET A 183 1.92 -13.85 -3.88
N GLY A 184 0.85 -13.10 -4.16
CA GLY A 184 -0.04 -13.30 -5.31
C GLY A 184 -1.11 -14.38 -5.13
N GLY A 185 -1.36 -14.79 -3.88
CA GLY A 185 -2.25 -15.91 -3.55
C GLY A 185 -1.70 -17.28 -4.03
N PRO A 186 -2.43 -18.38 -3.75
CA PRO A 186 -1.99 -19.71 -4.14
C PRO A 186 -1.75 -19.84 -5.66
N GLN A 187 -2.63 -19.23 -6.46
CA GLN A 187 -2.55 -19.29 -7.92
C GLN A 187 -1.40 -18.43 -8.49
N GLY A 188 -1.20 -17.22 -7.97
CA GLY A 188 -0.08 -16.37 -8.41
C GLY A 188 1.26 -16.97 -8.05
N TYR A 189 1.39 -17.47 -6.81
CA TYR A 189 2.60 -18.15 -6.36
C TYR A 189 2.86 -19.46 -7.13
N TYR A 190 1.80 -20.19 -7.52
CA TYR A 190 1.92 -21.39 -8.37
C TYR A 190 2.56 -21.09 -9.72
N LYS A 191 2.32 -19.92 -10.33
CA LYS A 191 2.97 -19.52 -11.60
C LYS A 191 4.50 -19.43 -11.43
N HIS A 192 4.95 -18.81 -10.34
CA HIS A 192 6.39 -18.74 -10.02
C HIS A 192 6.99 -20.12 -9.73
N TYR A 193 6.24 -20.98 -9.04
CA TYR A 193 6.62 -22.38 -8.85
C TYR A 193 6.82 -23.11 -10.19
N VAL A 194 5.83 -23.05 -11.09
CA VAL A 194 5.92 -23.71 -12.41
C VAL A 194 7.11 -23.19 -13.20
N GLU A 195 7.35 -21.88 -13.19
CA GLU A 195 8.50 -21.28 -13.85
C GLU A 195 9.84 -21.81 -13.28
N ALA A 196 9.99 -21.83 -11.96
CA ALA A 196 11.17 -22.39 -11.30
C ALA A 196 11.36 -23.88 -11.64
N MET A 197 10.29 -24.68 -11.60
CA MET A 197 10.36 -26.11 -11.91
C MET A 197 10.70 -26.37 -13.38
N ASN A 198 10.22 -25.55 -14.31
CA ASN A 198 10.61 -25.63 -15.73
C ASN A 198 12.11 -25.34 -15.92
N GLN A 199 12.65 -24.35 -15.20
CA GLN A 199 14.08 -24.06 -15.22
C GLN A 199 14.88 -25.23 -14.60
N THR A 200 14.44 -25.78 -13.48
CA THR A 200 15.06 -26.96 -12.85
C THR A 200 15.01 -28.18 -13.78
N GLN A 201 13.90 -28.39 -14.49
CA GLN A 201 13.78 -29.45 -15.49
C GLN A 201 14.80 -29.26 -16.63
N ALA A 202 14.97 -28.04 -17.14
CA ALA A 202 15.96 -27.75 -18.16
C ALA A 202 17.41 -27.98 -17.66
N GLN A 203 17.68 -27.66 -16.39
CA GLN A 203 18.97 -27.96 -15.75
C GLN A 203 19.20 -29.46 -15.63
N TRP A 204 18.19 -30.23 -15.22
CA TRP A 204 18.27 -31.69 -15.15
C TRP A 204 18.54 -32.32 -16.53
N GLN A 205 17.89 -31.83 -17.59
CA GLN A 205 18.15 -32.32 -18.96
C GLN A 205 19.60 -32.08 -19.39
N LYS A 206 20.18 -30.92 -19.06
CA LYS A 206 21.61 -30.63 -19.30
C LYS A 206 22.51 -31.52 -18.46
N TYR A 207 22.17 -31.71 -17.18
CA TYR A 207 22.91 -32.59 -16.28
C TYR A 207 22.91 -34.04 -16.79
N ARG A 208 21.77 -34.55 -17.25
CA ARG A 208 21.63 -35.92 -17.79
C ARG A 208 22.44 -36.12 -19.07
N THR A 209 22.47 -35.14 -19.97
CA THR A 209 23.26 -35.23 -21.22
C THR A 209 24.76 -35.17 -20.99
N HIS A 210 25.23 -34.55 -19.91
CA HIS A 210 26.66 -34.45 -19.59
C HIS A 210 27.14 -35.47 -18.54
N GLY A 211 26.23 -36.08 -17.76
CA GLY A 211 26.52 -37.03 -16.68
C GLY A 211 26.54 -38.51 -17.10
N ASN A 212 25.99 -38.85 -18.26
CA ASN A 212 25.89 -40.22 -18.78
C ASN A 212 26.92 -40.52 -19.90
N VAL A 213 28.15 -40.01 -19.77
CA VAL A 213 29.21 -40.31 -20.74
C VAL A 213 29.78 -41.69 -20.42
N ASP A 214 29.27 -42.72 -21.08
CA ASP A 214 30.02 -43.96 -21.25
C ASP A 214 31.23 -43.60 -22.14
N THR A 215 32.37 -43.31 -21.48
CA THR A 215 33.49 -42.55 -22.03
C THR A 215 34.29 -43.25 -23.11
N ALA A 216 34.18 -44.58 -23.23
CA ALA A 216 34.96 -45.35 -24.20
C ALA A 216 34.31 -45.34 -25.59
N GLN A 217 33.04 -45.73 -25.68
CA GLN A 217 32.33 -45.84 -26.96
C GLN A 217 32.12 -44.46 -27.63
N ASN A 218 31.79 -43.44 -26.84
CA ASN A 218 31.62 -42.07 -27.35
C ASN A 218 32.95 -41.43 -27.81
N LEU A 219 34.09 -41.86 -27.27
CA LEU A 219 35.40 -41.37 -27.70
C LEU A 219 35.77 -41.94 -29.07
N GLU A 220 35.52 -43.23 -29.28
CA GLU A 220 35.79 -43.92 -30.55
C GLU A 220 34.95 -43.32 -31.69
N GLU A 221 33.65 -43.15 -31.47
CA GLU A 221 32.75 -42.49 -32.45
C GLU A 221 33.18 -41.05 -32.77
N GLN A 222 33.65 -40.28 -31.77
CA GLN A 222 34.19 -38.93 -31.99
C GLN A 222 35.48 -38.94 -32.80
N GLN A 223 36.38 -39.89 -32.52
CA GLN A 223 37.63 -40.04 -33.26
C GLN A 223 37.37 -40.40 -34.72
N ASP A 224 36.45 -41.35 -34.97
CA ASP A 224 36.08 -41.78 -36.32
C ASP A 224 35.41 -40.66 -37.12
N LYS A 225 34.47 -39.95 -36.50
CA LYS A 225 33.81 -38.81 -37.15
C LYS A 225 34.83 -37.71 -37.49
N ALA A 226 35.70 -37.34 -36.55
CA ALA A 226 36.71 -36.30 -36.77
C ALA A 226 37.69 -36.69 -37.89
N TRP A 227 38.07 -37.97 -37.96
CA TRP A 227 38.93 -38.49 -39.02
C TRP A 227 38.21 -38.48 -40.38
N SER A 228 36.96 -38.94 -40.43
CA SER A 228 36.14 -38.89 -41.66
C SER A 228 35.97 -37.46 -42.17
N ASP A 229 35.68 -36.50 -41.29
CA ASP A 229 35.56 -35.08 -41.64
C ASP A 229 36.88 -34.53 -42.22
N TYR A 230 38.02 -34.94 -41.65
CA TYR A 230 39.35 -34.59 -42.18
C TYR A 230 39.59 -35.17 -43.58
N LEU A 231 39.28 -36.45 -43.79
CA LEU A 231 39.40 -37.11 -45.10
C LEU A 231 38.50 -36.44 -46.15
N ASN A 232 37.28 -36.08 -45.78
CA ASN A 232 36.35 -35.36 -46.67
C ASN A 232 36.88 -33.97 -47.05
N ASP A 233 37.48 -33.23 -46.11
CA ASP A 233 38.07 -31.91 -46.38
C ASP A 233 39.29 -32.01 -47.30
N LEU A 234 40.08 -33.09 -47.22
CA LEU A 234 41.14 -33.37 -48.20
C LEU A 234 40.58 -33.78 -49.56
N GLY A 235 39.56 -34.64 -49.58
CA GLY A 235 38.93 -35.17 -50.80
C GLY A 235 38.33 -34.08 -51.69
N LYS A 236 37.82 -32.99 -51.11
CA LYS A 236 37.38 -31.79 -51.86
C LYS A 236 38.46 -31.16 -52.74
N ARG A 237 39.73 -31.44 -52.45
CA ARG A 237 40.91 -30.96 -53.19
C ARG A 237 41.59 -32.06 -53.99
N GLY A 238 40.97 -33.25 -54.07
CA GLY A 238 41.55 -34.44 -54.70
C GLY A 238 42.75 -35.01 -53.94
N TRP A 239 42.86 -34.73 -52.63
CA TRP A 239 43.96 -35.22 -51.81
C TRP A 239 43.50 -36.34 -50.86
N THR A 240 44.45 -37.17 -50.52
CA THR A 240 44.44 -38.16 -49.44
C THR A 240 45.56 -37.80 -48.46
N PRO A 241 45.56 -38.33 -47.22
CA PRO A 241 46.59 -38.04 -46.23
C PRO A 241 48.04 -38.20 -46.75
N THR A 242 48.28 -39.19 -47.61
CA THR A 242 49.59 -39.49 -48.20
C THR A 242 49.90 -38.71 -49.49
N THR A 243 48.90 -38.14 -50.15
CA THR A 243 49.05 -37.42 -51.44
C THR A 243 49.04 -35.90 -51.31
N VAL A 244 48.99 -35.36 -50.08
CA VAL A 244 49.09 -33.91 -49.84
C VAL A 244 50.44 -33.37 -50.35
N PRO A 245 50.45 -32.43 -51.32
CA PRO A 245 51.68 -31.86 -51.86
C PRO A 245 52.50 -31.16 -50.78
N SER A 246 53.84 -31.25 -50.86
CA SER A 246 54.77 -30.71 -49.86
C SER A 246 54.51 -29.24 -49.52
N TYR A 247 54.22 -28.41 -50.53
CA TYR A 247 53.90 -26.99 -50.36
C TYR A 247 52.58 -26.73 -49.61
N ALA A 248 51.65 -27.69 -49.59
CA ALA A 248 50.33 -27.55 -48.97
C ALA A 248 50.25 -28.12 -47.55
N ARG A 249 51.22 -28.95 -47.13
CA ARG A 249 51.21 -29.65 -45.83
C ARG A 249 51.10 -28.69 -44.64
N GLY A 250 51.86 -27.59 -44.65
CA GLY A 250 51.82 -26.58 -43.59
C GLY A 250 50.45 -25.91 -43.45
N LYS A 251 49.77 -25.64 -44.57
CA LYS A 251 48.43 -25.02 -44.58
C LYS A 251 47.35 -26.01 -44.10
N VAL A 252 47.45 -27.28 -44.49
CA VAL A 252 46.55 -28.34 -44.01
C VAL A 252 46.71 -28.52 -42.50
N ALA A 253 47.94 -28.66 -42.01
CA ALA A 253 48.20 -28.79 -40.57
C ALA A 253 47.72 -27.56 -39.78
N ALA A 254 47.91 -26.34 -40.30
CA ALA A 254 47.38 -25.12 -39.68
C ALA A 254 45.84 -25.10 -39.61
N THR A 255 45.16 -25.58 -40.65
CA THR A 255 43.68 -25.64 -40.70
C THR A 255 43.14 -26.65 -39.70
N VAL A 256 43.75 -27.84 -39.62
CA VAL A 256 43.37 -28.88 -38.64
C VAL A 256 43.61 -28.37 -37.22
N ARG A 257 44.73 -27.67 -36.98
CA ARG A 257 45.10 -27.12 -35.66
C ARG A 257 44.10 -26.10 -35.11
N GLN A 258 43.35 -25.42 -35.97
CA GLN A 258 42.27 -24.50 -35.54
C GLN A 258 41.10 -25.25 -34.87
N ARG A 259 40.90 -26.52 -35.20
CA ARG A 259 39.77 -27.34 -34.71
C ARG A 259 40.19 -28.40 -33.71
N ILE A 260 41.35 -29.03 -33.92
CA ILE A 260 41.87 -30.17 -33.14
C ILE A 260 43.31 -29.84 -32.74
N PRO A 261 43.70 -30.00 -31.46
CA PRO A 261 45.00 -29.54 -30.94
C PRO A 261 46.17 -30.48 -31.33
N VAL A 262 46.39 -30.69 -32.63
CA VAL A 262 47.50 -31.50 -33.15
C VAL A 262 48.86 -30.80 -32.95
N PRO A 263 49.96 -31.56 -32.73
CA PRO A 263 51.31 -31.00 -32.56
C PRO A 263 51.77 -30.10 -33.71
N HIS A 264 52.76 -29.23 -33.45
CA HIS A 264 53.30 -28.31 -34.46
C HIS A 264 53.92 -29.02 -35.67
N ASN A 265 54.52 -30.18 -35.43
CA ASN A 265 55.15 -31.06 -36.41
C ASN A 265 54.24 -32.19 -36.90
N TRP A 266 52.93 -32.09 -36.66
CA TRP A 266 51.96 -33.09 -37.15
C TRP A 266 51.95 -33.15 -38.68
N LEU A 267 52.02 -34.37 -39.22
CA LEU A 267 51.99 -34.65 -40.64
C LEU A 267 50.58 -35.06 -41.07
N PRO A 268 50.13 -34.70 -42.30
CA PRO A 268 48.79 -35.04 -42.79
C PRO A 268 48.42 -36.54 -42.73
N ASP A 269 49.39 -37.43 -42.81
CA ASP A 269 49.25 -38.89 -42.76
C ASP A 269 49.34 -39.51 -41.35
N ASP A 270 49.58 -38.70 -40.32
CA ASP A 270 49.73 -39.15 -38.93
C ASP A 270 48.35 -39.27 -38.23
N GLU A 271 47.61 -40.33 -38.57
CA GLU A 271 46.29 -40.64 -37.98
C GLU A 271 46.36 -40.85 -36.47
N VAL A 272 47.42 -41.52 -36.00
CA VAL A 272 47.57 -41.87 -34.57
C VAL A 272 47.63 -40.60 -33.72
N ARG A 273 48.53 -39.67 -34.05
CA ARG A 273 48.62 -38.39 -33.30
C ARG A 273 47.39 -37.51 -33.48
N PHE A 274 46.69 -37.62 -34.61
CA PHE A 274 45.42 -36.94 -34.79
C PHE A 274 44.37 -37.46 -33.82
N ARG A 275 44.20 -38.79 -33.72
CA ARG A 275 43.24 -39.43 -32.80
C ARG A 275 43.60 -39.16 -31.34
N GLU A 276 44.87 -39.14 -30.98
CA GLU A 276 45.34 -38.72 -29.64
C GLU A 276 44.97 -37.26 -29.33
N ALA A 277 45.14 -36.34 -30.28
CA ALA A 277 44.77 -34.94 -30.11
C ALA A 277 43.26 -34.75 -29.93
N VAL A 278 42.44 -35.54 -30.65
CA VAL A 278 40.98 -35.60 -30.44
C VAL A 278 40.65 -36.11 -29.03
N ALA A 279 41.35 -37.14 -28.54
CA ALA A 279 41.15 -37.65 -27.19
C ALA A 279 41.51 -36.62 -26.10
N VAL A 280 42.58 -35.83 -26.29
CA VAL A 280 42.93 -34.73 -25.39
C VAL A 280 41.85 -33.65 -25.37
N GLN A 281 41.33 -33.28 -26.54
CA GLN A 281 40.24 -32.30 -26.66
C GLN A 281 38.94 -32.82 -26.01
N PHE A 282 38.60 -34.09 -26.23
CA PHE A 282 37.45 -34.75 -25.62
C PHE A 282 37.55 -34.77 -24.09
N LYS A 283 38.69 -35.19 -23.54
CA LYS A 283 38.96 -35.17 -22.09
C LYS A 283 38.81 -33.77 -21.50
N ARG A 284 39.32 -32.73 -22.17
CA ARG A 284 39.15 -31.33 -21.72
C ARG A 284 37.68 -30.90 -21.65
N ARG A 285 36.86 -31.28 -22.64
CA ARG A 285 35.42 -30.98 -22.66
C ARG A 285 34.67 -31.72 -21.54
N VAL A 286 34.96 -33.00 -21.33
CA VAL A 286 34.36 -33.80 -20.25
C VAL A 286 34.75 -33.26 -18.87
N SER A 287 36.02 -32.91 -18.66
CA SER A 287 36.48 -32.32 -17.40
C SER A 287 35.88 -30.94 -17.12
N ALA A 288 35.71 -30.10 -18.15
CA ALA A 288 35.05 -28.80 -18.00
C ALA A 288 33.55 -28.93 -17.65
N ALA A 289 32.86 -29.94 -18.18
CA ALA A 289 31.48 -30.24 -17.82
C ALA A 289 31.34 -30.70 -16.36
N LYS A 290 32.30 -31.48 -15.84
CA LYS A 290 32.35 -31.88 -14.42
C LYS A 290 32.60 -30.71 -13.46
N ALA A 291 33.33 -29.67 -13.90
CA ALA A 291 33.64 -28.51 -13.06
C ALA A 291 32.43 -27.61 -12.73
N GLY A 292 31.36 -27.64 -13.54
CA GLY A 292 30.12 -26.88 -13.29
C GLY A 292 29.12 -27.56 -12.35
N ALA A 293 29.32 -28.84 -12.02
CA ALA A 293 28.43 -29.68 -11.21
C ALA A 293 29.11 -30.17 -9.93
N LYS A 294 29.88 -29.29 -9.26
CA LYS A 294 30.89 -29.65 -8.25
C LYS A 294 30.42 -30.60 -7.12
N ASN A 295 29.12 -30.72 -6.84
CA ASN A 295 28.59 -31.50 -5.71
C ASN A 295 27.39 -32.40 -6.03
N ILE A 296 26.98 -32.59 -7.30
CA ILE A 296 25.80 -33.41 -7.63
C ILE A 296 26.26 -34.77 -8.20
N PRO A 297 25.96 -35.91 -7.54
CA PRO A 297 26.29 -37.24 -8.05
C PRO A 297 25.73 -37.46 -9.46
N PRO A 298 26.40 -38.19 -10.38
CA PRO A 298 25.85 -38.52 -11.69
C PRO A 298 24.72 -39.57 -11.61
N GLY A 299 23.86 -39.62 -12.62
CA GLY A 299 22.82 -40.66 -12.76
C GLY A 299 21.54 -40.46 -11.96
N LEU A 300 21.30 -39.30 -11.34
CA LEU A 300 20.06 -39.02 -10.61
C LEU A 300 18.86 -38.92 -11.56
N ASP A 301 17.78 -39.62 -11.22
CA ASP A 301 16.47 -39.40 -11.83
C ASP A 301 15.92 -38.02 -11.42
N TYR A 302 14.85 -37.56 -12.09
CA TYR A 302 14.36 -36.20 -11.85
C TYR A 302 13.92 -35.95 -10.40
N PRO A 303 13.16 -36.85 -9.73
CA PRO A 303 12.84 -36.70 -8.32
C PRO A 303 14.08 -36.62 -7.40
N ALA A 304 15.07 -37.48 -7.59
CA ALA A 304 16.30 -37.46 -6.80
C ALA A 304 17.15 -36.22 -7.08
N PHE A 305 17.16 -35.73 -8.33
CA PHE A 305 17.82 -34.48 -8.70
C PHE A 305 17.18 -33.28 -8.01
N VAL A 306 15.84 -33.17 -8.05
CA VAL A 306 15.12 -32.09 -7.35
C VAL A 306 15.37 -32.17 -5.84
N ALA A 307 15.40 -33.36 -5.25
CA ALA A 307 15.66 -33.56 -3.83
C ALA A 307 17.11 -33.23 -3.39
N HIS A 308 18.04 -33.04 -4.34
CA HIS A 308 19.44 -32.78 -4.03
C HIS A 308 19.63 -31.43 -3.28
N PRO A 309 20.47 -31.36 -2.23
CA PRO A 309 20.63 -30.14 -1.41
C PRO A 309 20.96 -28.86 -2.18
N GLU A 310 21.84 -28.95 -3.19
CA GLU A 310 22.20 -27.80 -4.05
C GLU A 310 21.03 -27.32 -4.92
N VAL A 311 20.22 -28.26 -5.43
CA VAL A 311 19.04 -27.93 -6.26
C VAL A 311 17.94 -27.33 -5.38
N GLN A 312 17.74 -27.89 -4.17
CA GLN A 312 16.85 -27.30 -3.17
C GLN A 312 17.32 -25.92 -2.72
N ALA A 313 18.63 -25.65 -2.63
CA ALA A 313 19.16 -24.33 -2.28
C ALA A 313 18.85 -23.30 -3.37
N GLU A 314 19.01 -23.66 -4.64
CA GLU A 314 18.66 -22.81 -5.76
C GLU A 314 17.13 -22.58 -5.83
N LEU A 315 16.32 -23.63 -5.67
CA LEU A 315 14.86 -23.51 -5.62
C LEU A 315 14.40 -22.61 -4.46
N ARG A 316 15.00 -22.74 -3.27
CA ARG A 316 14.71 -21.85 -2.13
C ARG A 316 15.04 -20.41 -2.45
N LYS A 317 16.13 -20.14 -3.16
CA LYS A 317 16.49 -18.77 -3.57
C LYS A 317 15.52 -18.21 -4.62
N GLN A 318 15.18 -18.99 -5.65
CA GLN A 318 14.29 -18.56 -6.74
C GLN A 318 12.87 -18.31 -6.25
N LEU A 319 12.35 -19.21 -5.42
CA LEU A 319 10.99 -19.12 -4.87
C LEU A 319 10.91 -18.27 -3.60
N LYS A 320 12.04 -17.74 -3.12
CA LYS A 320 12.16 -16.99 -1.86
C LYS A 320 11.50 -17.78 -0.72
N LEU A 321 12.00 -18.98 -0.46
CA LEU A 321 11.48 -19.86 0.57
C LEU A 321 12.25 -19.64 1.88
N PRO A 322 11.56 -19.71 3.04
CA PRO A 322 12.22 -19.68 4.33
C PRO A 322 13.00 -20.98 4.59
N ASP A 323 13.96 -20.91 5.51
CA ASP A 323 14.80 -22.05 5.84
C ASP A 323 14.01 -23.29 6.26
N GLY A 324 14.48 -24.45 5.81
CA GLY A 324 13.89 -25.76 6.09
C GLY A 324 12.60 -26.09 5.32
N VAL A 325 12.17 -25.26 4.35
CA VAL A 325 11.10 -25.64 3.41
C VAL A 325 11.70 -26.41 2.24
N VAL A 326 11.11 -27.55 1.91
CA VAL A 326 11.54 -28.45 0.83
C VAL A 326 10.50 -28.41 -0.28
N VAL A 327 10.96 -28.31 -1.52
CA VAL A 327 10.09 -28.28 -2.71
C VAL A 327 9.96 -29.68 -3.28
N ALA A 328 8.73 -30.17 -3.43
CA ALA A 328 8.47 -31.44 -4.11
C ALA A 328 8.68 -31.31 -5.63
N SER A 329 9.13 -32.40 -6.26
CA SER A 329 9.30 -32.50 -7.72
C SER A 329 7.98 -32.37 -8.48
N SER A 330 6.86 -32.70 -7.84
CA SER A 330 5.50 -32.42 -8.30
C SER A 330 4.52 -32.45 -7.14
N TYR A 331 3.41 -31.74 -7.28
CA TYR A 331 2.27 -31.82 -6.37
C TYR A 331 1.10 -32.49 -7.09
N LYS A 332 0.29 -33.27 -6.36
CA LYS A 332 -0.82 -34.07 -6.93
C LYS A 332 -1.86 -33.19 -7.64
N ASN A 333 -2.15 -32.04 -7.05
CA ASN A 333 -3.10 -31.05 -7.54
C ASN A 333 -2.86 -29.69 -6.84
N GLY A 334 -3.62 -28.66 -7.22
CA GLY A 334 -3.51 -27.33 -6.63
C GLY A 334 -3.74 -27.30 -5.11
N ALA A 335 -4.63 -28.15 -4.58
CA ALA A 335 -4.89 -28.22 -3.13
C ALA A 335 -3.70 -28.80 -2.36
N SER A 336 -3.00 -29.80 -2.92
CA SER A 336 -1.75 -30.31 -2.32
C SER A 336 -0.62 -29.28 -2.39
N PHE A 337 -0.48 -28.55 -3.50
CA PHE A 337 0.48 -27.45 -3.59
C PHE A 337 0.22 -26.38 -2.53
N ASP A 338 -1.05 -25.98 -2.39
CA ASP A 338 -1.45 -24.99 -1.40
C ASP A 338 -1.08 -25.44 0.01
N ARG A 339 -1.57 -26.61 0.42
CA ARG A 339 -1.38 -27.15 1.78
C ARG A 339 0.08 -27.48 2.11
N GLU A 340 0.84 -28.01 1.15
CA GLU A 340 2.17 -28.60 1.41
C GLU A 340 3.30 -27.59 1.19
N LEU A 341 3.10 -26.56 0.37
CA LEU A 341 4.09 -25.52 0.11
C LEU A 341 3.57 -24.13 0.44
N PHE A 342 2.52 -23.66 -0.24
CA PHE A 342 2.13 -22.24 -0.15
C PHE A 342 1.73 -21.84 1.27
N SER A 343 0.82 -22.58 1.92
CA SER A 343 0.37 -22.29 3.27
C SER A 343 1.50 -22.41 4.28
N VAL A 344 2.42 -23.37 4.11
CA VAL A 344 3.59 -23.55 4.98
C VAL A 344 4.53 -22.33 4.89
N VAL A 345 4.79 -21.86 3.67
CA VAL A 345 5.64 -20.68 3.42
C VAL A 345 4.98 -19.42 3.96
N ARG A 346 3.70 -19.20 3.61
CA ARG A 346 2.86 -18.10 4.10
C ARG A 346 2.86 -18.04 5.62
N ASP A 347 2.59 -19.15 6.29
CA ASP A 347 2.47 -19.20 7.75
C ASP A 347 3.84 -19.00 8.43
N LYS A 348 4.94 -19.47 7.83
CA LYS A 348 6.29 -19.18 8.32
C LYS A 348 6.61 -17.68 8.23
N TYR A 349 6.32 -17.04 7.10
CA TYR A 349 6.53 -15.60 6.95
C TYR A 349 5.62 -14.78 7.86
N ALA A 350 4.35 -15.18 8.00
CA ALA A 350 3.42 -14.54 8.93
C ALA A 350 3.90 -14.63 10.38
N LYS A 351 4.45 -15.77 10.81
CA LYS A 351 5.05 -15.93 12.13
C LYS A 351 6.29 -15.06 12.31
N GLN A 352 7.15 -14.94 11.29
CA GLN A 352 8.30 -14.04 11.34
C GLN A 352 7.87 -12.57 11.49
N GLU A 353 6.84 -12.16 10.75
CA GLU A 353 6.31 -10.80 10.84
C GLU A 353 5.62 -10.55 12.19
N LEU A 354 4.92 -11.55 12.75
CA LEU A 354 4.26 -11.45 14.06
C LEU A 354 5.24 -11.07 15.18
N VAL A 355 6.48 -11.55 15.12
CA VAL A 355 7.54 -11.19 16.09
C VAL A 355 7.76 -9.66 16.16
N ARG A 356 7.59 -8.95 15.03
CA ARG A 356 7.73 -7.49 15.00
C ARG A 356 6.56 -6.80 15.70
N TYR A 357 5.34 -7.31 15.54
CA TYR A 357 4.14 -6.78 16.21
C TYR A 357 4.17 -7.07 17.72
N ASP A 358 4.67 -8.24 18.11
CA ASP A 358 4.72 -8.65 19.51
C ASP A 358 6.01 -8.19 20.22
N SER A 359 6.89 -7.45 19.53
CA SER A 359 8.12 -6.90 20.09
C SER A 359 7.86 -6.11 21.39
N PRO A 360 8.81 -6.07 22.34
CA PRO A 360 8.69 -5.28 23.56
C PRO A 360 8.40 -3.82 23.28
N VAL A 361 7.66 -3.15 24.17
CA VAL A 361 7.30 -1.72 24.02
C VAL A 361 8.54 -0.84 23.83
N SER A 362 9.67 -1.17 24.45
CA SER A 362 10.93 -0.45 24.30
C SER A 362 11.47 -0.42 22.86
N GLU A 363 11.19 -1.44 22.04
CA GLU A 363 11.56 -1.47 20.61
C GLU A 363 10.77 -0.43 19.78
N PHE A 364 9.64 0.06 20.29
CA PHE A 364 8.81 1.11 19.67
C PHE A 364 9.13 2.52 20.19
N ALA A 365 10.01 2.64 21.19
CA ALA A 365 10.49 3.92 21.68
C ALA A 365 11.47 4.58 20.69
N PHE A 366 11.76 5.87 20.88
CA PHE A 366 12.70 6.60 20.03
C PHE A 366 14.06 5.89 19.95
N GLY A 367 14.51 5.61 18.72
CA GLY A 367 15.74 4.86 18.46
C GLY A 367 15.62 3.32 18.49
N GLY A 368 14.47 2.76 18.86
CA GLY A 368 14.21 1.32 18.82
C GLY A 368 14.00 0.77 17.39
N LYS A 369 14.16 -0.55 17.18
CA LYS A 369 14.11 -1.12 15.82
C LYS A 369 12.73 -1.03 15.19
N GLN A 370 11.66 -1.04 16.00
CA GLN A 370 10.27 -0.92 15.53
C GLN A 370 9.73 0.51 15.62
N TYR A 371 10.57 1.51 15.91
CA TYR A 371 10.17 2.92 16.02
C TYR A 371 9.40 3.41 14.79
N GLN A 372 9.93 3.17 13.58
CA GLN A 372 9.32 3.64 12.32
C GLN A 372 8.01 2.92 12.00
N LEU A 373 7.93 1.62 12.30
CA LEU A 373 6.70 0.84 12.14
C LEU A 373 5.59 1.41 13.04
N GLY A 374 5.91 1.62 14.32
CA GLY A 374 4.97 2.20 15.28
C GLY A 374 4.59 3.65 15.00
N LEU A 375 5.54 4.48 14.55
CA LEU A 375 5.28 5.88 14.16
C LEU A 375 4.34 5.94 12.94
N SER A 376 4.58 5.12 11.93
CA SER A 376 3.73 5.03 10.73
C SER A 376 2.33 4.55 11.07
N ALA A 377 2.21 3.55 11.94
CA ALA A 377 0.91 3.06 12.41
C ALA A 377 0.17 4.11 13.26
N ALA A 378 0.87 4.83 14.14
CA ALA A 378 0.28 5.93 14.91
C ALA A 378 -0.23 7.06 13.98
N ARG A 379 0.51 7.38 12.91
CA ARG A 379 0.05 8.32 11.88
C ARG A 379 -1.23 7.83 11.21
N ALA A 380 -1.25 6.57 10.76
CA ALA A 380 -2.43 5.97 10.13
C ALA A 380 -3.65 5.91 11.07
N ALA A 381 -3.45 5.76 12.37
CA ALA A 381 -4.53 5.76 13.36
C ALA A 381 -5.07 7.16 13.68
N LEU A 382 -4.22 8.19 13.70
CA LEU A 382 -4.59 9.54 14.16
C LEU A 382 -4.94 10.52 13.04
N VAL A 383 -4.25 10.45 11.91
CA VAL A 383 -4.41 11.46 10.86
C VAL A 383 -5.80 11.43 10.22
N PRO A 384 -6.35 10.26 9.85
CA PRO A 384 -7.68 10.22 9.24
C PRO A 384 -8.81 10.86 10.07
N PRO A 385 -9.03 10.50 11.36
CA PRO A 385 -10.08 11.13 12.15
C PRO A 385 -9.86 12.64 12.32
N MET A 386 -8.61 13.11 12.44
CA MET A 386 -8.29 14.54 12.48
C MET A 386 -8.63 15.23 11.15
N ALA A 387 -8.28 14.61 10.02
CA ALA A 387 -8.55 15.16 8.70
C ALA A 387 -10.07 15.27 8.44
N LEU A 388 -10.84 14.24 8.79
CA LEU A 388 -12.30 14.27 8.69
C LEU A 388 -12.91 15.34 9.60
N PHE A 389 -12.40 15.49 10.83
CA PHE A 389 -12.84 16.54 11.75
C PHE A 389 -12.59 17.95 11.20
N PHE A 390 -11.37 18.24 10.73
CA PHE A 390 -11.04 19.56 10.18
C PHE A 390 -11.79 19.84 8.87
N SER A 391 -11.97 18.83 8.01
CA SER A 391 -12.76 18.97 6.78
C SER A 391 -14.23 19.26 7.10
N LEU A 392 -14.83 18.55 8.06
CA LEU A 392 -16.20 18.83 8.49
C LEU A 392 -16.36 20.25 9.06
N LEU A 393 -15.42 20.68 9.92
CA LEU A 393 -15.41 22.05 10.45
C LEU A 393 -15.26 23.10 9.34
N GLY A 394 -14.37 22.86 8.37
CA GLY A 394 -14.17 23.71 7.21
C GLY A 394 -15.44 23.85 6.37
N ALA A 395 -16.07 22.72 6.03
CA ALA A 395 -17.32 22.66 5.28
C ALA A 395 -18.44 23.42 6.01
N ILE A 396 -18.70 23.11 7.28
CA ILE A 396 -19.75 23.77 8.08
C ILE A 396 -19.45 25.28 8.21
N GLY A 397 -18.21 25.66 8.49
CA GLY A 397 -17.80 27.06 8.64
C GLY A 397 -17.99 27.87 7.36
N HIS A 398 -17.57 27.33 6.22
CA HIS A 398 -17.72 28.00 4.93
C HIS A 398 -19.16 27.98 4.41
N PHE A 399 -19.93 26.93 4.69
CA PHE A 399 -21.36 26.90 4.42
C PHE A 399 -22.11 27.97 5.22
N THR A 400 -21.80 28.08 6.51
CA THR A 400 -22.32 29.14 7.39
C THR A 400 -21.97 30.53 6.87
N LYS A 401 -20.72 30.73 6.44
CA LYS A 401 -20.27 31.97 5.78
C LYS A 401 -21.06 32.26 4.50
N LEU A 402 -21.33 31.25 3.68
CA LEU A 402 -22.10 31.40 2.45
C LEU A 402 -23.53 31.87 2.76
N ILE A 403 -24.21 31.25 3.73
CA ILE A 403 -25.55 31.69 4.19
C ILE A 403 -25.50 33.14 4.69
N PHE A 404 -24.50 33.49 5.50
CA PHE A 404 -24.32 34.86 5.97
C PHE A 404 -24.16 35.87 4.84
N LEU A 405 -23.33 35.55 3.83
CA LEU A 405 -23.11 36.43 2.68
C LEU A 405 -24.37 36.58 1.83
N LEU A 406 -25.13 35.50 1.62
CA LEU A 406 -26.41 35.52 0.92
C LEU A 406 -27.44 36.37 1.67
N ALA A 407 -27.61 36.14 2.97
CA ALA A 407 -28.51 36.93 3.82
C ALA A 407 -28.13 38.42 3.81
N LYS A 408 -26.83 38.73 3.87
CA LYS A 408 -26.33 40.09 3.77
C LYS A 408 -26.62 40.73 2.41
N ALA A 409 -26.48 39.99 1.32
CA ALA A 409 -26.81 40.48 -0.02
C ALA A 409 -28.31 40.80 -0.14
N ILE A 410 -29.18 39.90 0.35
CA ILE A 410 -30.64 40.08 0.37
C ILE A 410 -31.03 41.30 1.21
N PHE A 411 -30.49 41.42 2.42
CA PHE A 411 -30.80 42.54 3.31
C PHE A 411 -30.27 43.88 2.78
N GLN A 412 -29.28 43.86 1.88
CA GLN A 412 -28.77 45.06 1.22
C GLN A 412 -29.62 45.43 -0.01
N ALA A 413 -30.22 44.45 -0.68
CA ALA A 413 -31.11 44.66 -1.81
C ALA A 413 -32.52 45.12 -1.41
N ILE A 414 -33.03 44.69 -0.24
CA ILE A 414 -34.39 44.98 0.22
C ILE A 414 -34.39 46.11 1.27
N PRO A 415 -34.92 47.32 0.96
CA PRO A 415 -34.88 48.47 1.87
C PRO A 415 -35.49 48.22 3.25
N ALA A 416 -36.61 47.48 3.31
CA ALA A 416 -37.30 47.16 4.55
C ALA A 416 -36.48 46.31 5.54
N LEU A 417 -35.51 45.55 5.04
CA LEU A 417 -34.66 44.66 5.85
C LEU A 417 -33.34 45.31 6.27
N ARG A 418 -33.00 46.48 5.71
CA ARG A 418 -31.70 47.14 5.91
C ARG A 418 -31.43 47.48 7.38
N ASN A 419 -32.44 47.95 8.13
CA ASN A 419 -32.31 48.25 9.56
C ASN A 419 -32.10 47.00 10.43
N ARG A 420 -32.43 45.81 9.91
CA ARG A 420 -32.23 44.53 10.61
C ARG A 420 -30.84 43.93 10.38
N GLN A 421 -30.01 44.52 9.50
CA GLN A 421 -28.65 44.03 9.23
C GLN A 421 -27.77 43.93 10.48
N LYS A 422 -28.01 44.78 11.49
CA LYS A 422 -27.28 44.75 12.77
C LYS A 422 -27.41 43.44 13.55
N TYR A 423 -28.40 42.61 13.24
CA TYR A 423 -28.60 41.30 13.88
C TYR A 423 -27.98 40.14 13.09
N LEU A 424 -27.49 40.36 11.86
CA LEU A 424 -26.94 39.29 11.01
C LEU A 424 -25.70 38.61 11.58
N TRP A 425 -25.01 39.20 12.56
CA TRP A 425 -23.87 38.57 13.22
C TRP A 425 -24.27 37.37 14.10
N LEU A 426 -25.53 37.30 14.53
CA LEU A 426 -26.06 36.16 15.30
C LEU A 426 -26.27 34.92 14.42
N LEU A 427 -26.50 35.11 13.12
CA LEU A 427 -26.84 34.03 12.20
C LEU A 427 -25.73 32.96 12.11
N PRO A 428 -24.44 33.30 11.92
CA PRO A 428 -23.38 32.31 11.95
C PRO A 428 -23.32 31.48 13.23
N LEU A 429 -23.46 32.14 14.39
CA LEU A 429 -23.44 31.46 15.69
C LEU A 429 -24.61 30.48 15.81
N CYS A 430 -25.81 30.92 15.43
CA CYS A 430 -27.01 30.08 15.45
C CYS A 430 -26.87 28.87 14.53
N VAL A 431 -26.38 29.05 13.30
CA VAL A 431 -26.19 27.95 12.34
C VAL A 431 -25.18 26.94 12.88
N LEU A 432 -24.06 27.38 13.46
CA LEU A 432 -23.06 26.48 14.05
C LEU A 432 -23.63 25.67 15.21
N VAL A 433 -24.31 26.33 16.14
CA VAL A 433 -24.92 25.66 17.31
C VAL A 433 -26.00 24.68 16.87
N VAL A 434 -26.89 25.09 15.97
CA VAL A 434 -27.97 24.22 15.46
C VAL A 434 -27.40 23.00 14.74
N ASN A 435 -26.42 23.17 13.85
CA ASN A 435 -25.79 22.02 13.17
C ASN A 435 -25.12 21.08 14.16
N TRP A 436 -24.37 21.62 15.13
CA TRP A 436 -23.72 20.80 16.14
C TRP A 436 -24.73 20.01 16.97
N VAL A 437 -25.81 20.66 17.43
CA VAL A 437 -26.87 20.02 18.21
C VAL A 437 -27.58 18.95 17.39
N ILE A 438 -27.95 19.24 16.14
CA ILE A 438 -28.58 18.25 15.25
C ILE A 438 -27.67 17.03 15.08
N LEU A 439 -26.41 17.22 14.70
CA LEU A 439 -25.47 16.11 14.48
C LEU A 439 -25.14 15.34 15.76
N SER A 440 -25.20 15.98 16.93
CA SER A 440 -24.98 15.32 18.22
C SER A 440 -26.14 14.41 18.63
N ASN A 441 -27.36 14.64 18.10
CA ASN A 441 -28.57 13.88 18.46
C ASN A 441 -29.04 12.97 17.32
N LEU A 442 -28.52 13.14 16.10
CA LEU A 442 -28.78 12.23 15.00
C LEU A 442 -28.06 10.91 15.22
N GLU A 443 -28.67 9.87 14.70
CA GLU A 443 -28.18 8.50 14.77
C GLU A 443 -28.24 7.86 13.36
N ASN A 444 -27.49 6.79 13.19
CA ASN A 444 -27.57 5.89 12.05
C ASN A 444 -27.40 4.45 12.54
N ASP A 445 -27.50 3.48 11.63
CA ASP A 445 -27.44 2.06 11.98
C ASP A 445 -26.17 1.70 12.76
N VAL A 446 -25.02 2.28 12.38
CA VAL A 446 -23.74 2.00 13.05
C VAL A 446 -23.69 2.66 14.43
N THR A 447 -24.11 3.91 14.58
CA THR A 447 -24.05 4.60 15.87
C THR A 447 -25.03 4.05 16.90
N GLN A 448 -26.12 3.41 16.44
CA GLN A 448 -27.06 2.69 17.31
C GLN A 448 -26.58 1.29 17.70
N SER A 449 -25.54 0.77 17.05
CA SER A 449 -25.03 -0.57 17.33
C SER A 449 -24.48 -0.67 18.76
N ARG A 450 -24.63 -1.86 19.35
CA ARG A 450 -24.16 -2.12 20.73
C ARG A 450 -22.66 -1.89 20.85
N LEU A 451 -21.90 -2.30 19.84
CA LEU A 451 -20.46 -2.13 19.80
C LEU A 451 -20.07 -0.65 19.79
N TYR A 452 -20.67 0.14 18.90
CA TYR A 452 -20.36 1.57 18.81
C TYR A 452 -20.62 2.26 20.15
N ILE A 453 -21.82 2.06 20.73
CA ILE A 453 -22.19 2.65 22.02
C ILE A 453 -21.20 2.23 23.12
N HIS A 454 -20.77 0.97 23.13
CA HIS A 454 -19.80 0.48 24.11
C HIS A 454 -18.44 1.17 23.96
N MET A 455 -17.88 1.20 22.75
CA MET A 455 -16.60 1.87 22.47
C MET A 455 -16.69 3.37 22.80
N MET A 456 -17.78 4.01 22.42
CA MET A 456 -18.06 5.42 22.67
C MET A 456 -18.09 5.74 24.17
N LYS A 457 -18.77 4.89 24.95
CA LYS A 457 -18.79 5.00 26.41
C LYS A 457 -17.40 4.85 26.99
N GLN A 458 -16.62 3.87 26.53
CA GLN A 458 -15.23 3.70 26.98
C GLN A 458 -14.36 4.91 26.63
N THR A 459 -14.52 5.51 25.44
CA THR A 459 -13.80 6.75 25.10
C THR A 459 -14.14 7.90 26.06
N GLN A 460 -15.37 7.93 26.58
CA GLN A 460 -15.81 8.94 27.54
C GLN A 460 -15.42 8.63 28.99
N THR A 461 -15.22 7.35 29.37
CA THR A 461 -15.02 6.92 30.77
C THR A 461 -13.66 6.31 31.11
N ASN A 462 -12.97 5.61 30.21
CA ASN A 462 -11.94 4.62 30.58
C ASN A 462 -10.49 5.13 30.77
N GLN A 463 -10.19 6.43 30.71
CA GLN A 463 -8.83 6.86 31.05
C GLN A 463 -8.54 6.88 32.56
N ASP A 464 -9.53 6.62 33.42
CA ASP A 464 -9.37 6.68 34.88
C ASP A 464 -8.54 5.52 35.47
N GLN A 465 -8.32 4.41 34.76
CA GLN A 465 -7.59 3.26 35.35
C GLN A 465 -6.10 3.15 35.00
N LYS A 466 -5.60 3.83 33.94
CA LYS A 466 -4.18 3.75 33.57
C LYS A 466 -3.30 4.81 34.25
N GLN A 467 -3.89 5.83 34.88
CA GLN A 467 -3.16 6.84 35.65
C GLN A 467 -3.03 6.51 37.14
N ASP A 468 -3.89 5.65 37.70
CA ASP A 468 -3.84 5.26 39.12
C ASP A 468 -2.67 4.33 39.51
N GLN A 469 -1.82 3.94 38.56
CA GLN A 469 -0.54 3.25 38.84
C GLN A 469 0.69 4.16 38.83
N ARG A 470 0.53 5.48 38.69
CA ARG A 470 1.59 6.45 38.99
C ARG A 470 1.13 7.34 40.14
N GLN A 471 1.22 6.78 41.34
CA GLN A 471 1.17 7.58 42.57
C GLN A 471 2.30 8.62 42.54
N ASP A 472 1.94 9.79 43.08
CA ASP A 472 2.75 10.96 43.39
C ASP A 472 2.97 11.97 42.25
N GLN A 473 1.92 12.75 41.96
CA GLN A 473 2.00 14.23 42.00
C GLN A 473 0.62 14.88 41.95
N GLN A 474 0.27 15.56 43.06
CA GLN A 474 -0.83 16.51 43.15
C GLN A 474 -0.60 17.68 42.16
N HIS A 475 -1.47 17.81 41.15
CA HIS A 475 -1.92 19.12 40.66
C HIS A 475 -3.21 18.99 39.83
N ASP A 476 -4.25 19.71 40.27
CA ASP A 476 -5.46 20.20 39.56
C ASP A 476 -6.07 19.32 38.45
N GLN A 477 -7.03 18.47 38.83
CA GLN A 477 -7.69 17.50 37.95
C GLN A 477 -9.23 17.65 37.90
N ASP A 478 -9.75 18.87 37.71
CA ASP A 478 -11.21 19.10 37.58
C ASP A 478 -11.71 19.26 36.12
N SER A 479 -10.80 19.40 35.15
CA SER A 479 -11.14 19.68 33.73
C SER A 479 -11.15 18.46 32.81
N GLN A 480 -10.64 17.31 33.28
CA GLN A 480 -10.52 16.08 32.47
C GLN A 480 -11.86 15.41 32.08
N PRO A 481 -12.91 15.35 32.94
CA PRO A 481 -14.13 14.63 32.57
C PRO A 481 -14.97 15.37 31.52
N LEU A 482 -14.98 16.70 31.55
CA LEU A 482 -15.69 17.51 30.55
C LEU A 482 -15.01 17.43 29.19
N LEU A 483 -13.68 17.53 29.13
CA LEU A 483 -12.93 17.46 27.88
C LEU A 483 -13.12 16.10 27.17
N ARG A 484 -13.20 15.00 27.93
CA ARG A 484 -13.45 13.65 27.39
C ARG A 484 -14.86 13.51 26.82
N LYS A 485 -15.88 14.04 27.50
CA LYS A 485 -17.26 14.08 26.96
C LYS A 485 -17.33 14.89 25.68
N VAL A 486 -16.65 16.04 25.62
CA VAL A 486 -16.59 16.87 24.41
C VAL A 486 -15.88 16.14 23.27
N LEU A 487 -14.75 15.48 23.54
CA LEU A 487 -14.04 14.68 22.53
C LEU A 487 -14.92 13.54 22.01
N GLY A 488 -15.61 12.86 22.91
CA GLY A 488 -16.55 11.83 22.52
C GLY A 488 -17.65 12.38 21.60
N ASN A 489 -18.31 13.45 22.01
CA ASN A 489 -19.34 14.07 21.19
C ASN A 489 -18.79 14.53 19.82
N ALA A 490 -17.56 15.01 19.75
CA ALA A 490 -16.91 15.37 18.49
C ALA A 490 -16.75 14.17 17.56
N LEU A 491 -16.31 13.00 18.07
CA LEU A 491 -16.24 11.77 17.26
C LEU A 491 -17.60 11.35 16.74
N HIS A 492 -18.66 11.44 17.56
CA HIS A 492 -20.03 11.16 17.13
C HIS A 492 -20.50 12.09 16.02
N VAL A 493 -20.30 13.41 16.21
CA VAL A 493 -20.62 14.43 15.20
C VAL A 493 -19.88 14.18 13.88
N VAL A 494 -18.62 13.75 13.94
CA VAL A 494 -17.87 13.37 12.73
C VAL A 494 -18.49 12.12 12.11
N ALA A 495 -18.75 11.07 12.87
CA ALA A 495 -19.33 9.83 12.35
C ALA A 495 -20.63 10.08 11.58
N ILE A 496 -21.56 10.82 12.19
CA ILE A 496 -22.84 11.19 11.60
C ILE A 496 -22.64 12.16 10.43
N GLY A 497 -21.86 13.22 10.62
CA GLY A 497 -21.65 14.26 9.61
C GLY A 497 -21.03 13.71 8.33
N GLN A 498 -20.07 12.79 8.44
CA GLN A 498 -19.47 12.12 7.29
C GLN A 498 -20.47 11.18 6.61
N ALA A 499 -21.21 10.36 7.37
CA ALA A 499 -22.18 9.42 6.80
C ALA A 499 -23.29 10.12 6.00
N TYR A 500 -23.96 11.12 6.60
CA TYR A 500 -25.04 11.86 5.93
C TYR A 500 -24.53 12.82 4.85
N GLY A 501 -23.32 13.36 5.01
CA GLY A 501 -22.72 14.27 4.04
C GLY A 501 -22.23 13.56 2.77
N TYR A 502 -21.75 12.32 2.90
CA TYR A 502 -21.08 11.60 1.81
C TYR A 502 -21.87 11.53 0.49
N PRO A 503 -23.18 11.17 0.45
CA PRO A 503 -23.90 11.08 -0.83
C PRO A 503 -23.93 12.40 -1.60
N ILE A 504 -24.07 13.52 -0.89
CA ILE A 504 -24.08 14.86 -1.47
C ILE A 504 -22.67 15.23 -1.96
N ASN A 505 -21.68 14.97 -1.12
CA ASN A 505 -20.27 15.24 -1.39
C ASN A 505 -19.78 14.48 -2.63
N GLU A 506 -20.16 13.22 -2.74
CA GLU A 506 -19.80 12.34 -3.86
C GLU A 506 -20.55 12.74 -5.15
N HIS A 507 -21.80 13.15 -5.04
CA HIS A 507 -22.55 13.69 -6.18
C HIS A 507 -21.88 14.96 -6.73
N ILE A 508 -21.46 15.89 -5.86
CA ILE A 508 -20.72 17.09 -6.27
C ILE A 508 -19.40 16.69 -6.93
N ARG A 509 -18.64 15.76 -6.35
CA ARG A 509 -17.36 15.31 -6.92
C ARG A 509 -17.53 14.77 -8.33
N THR A 510 -18.50 13.88 -8.54
CA THR A 510 -18.70 13.16 -9.80
C THR A 510 -19.37 14.01 -10.87
N HIS A 511 -20.42 14.77 -10.52
CA HIS A 511 -21.24 15.48 -11.50
C HIS A 511 -20.83 16.94 -11.71
N VAL A 512 -20.29 17.62 -10.68
CA VAL A 512 -19.89 19.03 -10.77
C VAL A 512 -18.40 19.18 -11.08
N LEU A 513 -17.56 18.33 -10.49
CA LEU A 513 -16.10 18.41 -10.62
C LEU A 513 -15.49 17.31 -11.49
N GLY A 514 -16.30 16.57 -12.24
CA GLY A 514 -15.82 15.59 -13.22
C GLY A 514 -15.07 14.41 -12.62
N GLY A 515 -15.35 14.03 -11.38
CA GLY A 515 -14.76 12.86 -10.73
C GLY A 515 -13.32 13.06 -10.27
N ILE A 516 -12.91 14.29 -9.93
CA ILE A 516 -11.57 14.59 -9.39
C ILE A 516 -11.14 13.59 -8.31
N SER A 517 -9.91 13.10 -8.41
CA SER A 517 -9.40 11.97 -7.61
C SER A 517 -8.59 12.38 -6.38
N TYR A 518 -8.09 13.63 -6.34
CA TYR A 518 -7.17 14.13 -5.31
C TYR A 518 -5.94 13.21 -5.09
N GLY A 519 -5.49 12.53 -6.15
CA GLY A 519 -4.37 11.59 -6.09
C GLY A 519 -4.70 10.21 -5.50
N TYR A 520 -5.96 9.94 -5.16
CA TYR A 520 -6.42 8.61 -4.76
C TYR A 520 -7.08 7.91 -5.94
N HIS A 521 -6.62 6.72 -6.32
CA HIS A 521 -7.21 5.92 -7.41
C HIS A 521 -7.71 4.60 -6.81
N PRO A 522 -9.02 4.30 -6.85
CA PRO A 522 -9.50 3.04 -6.28
C PRO A 522 -8.87 1.89 -7.08
N SER A 523 -8.28 0.91 -6.39
CA SER A 523 -7.76 -0.30 -7.00
C SER A 523 -8.86 -1.04 -7.77
N ASP A 524 -8.51 -1.62 -8.92
CA ASP A 524 -9.44 -2.13 -9.95
C ASP A 524 -10.40 -3.23 -9.49
N ILE A 525 -10.27 -3.77 -8.27
CA ILE A 525 -11.19 -4.74 -7.65
C ILE A 525 -12.59 -4.12 -7.46
N ALA A 526 -12.67 -2.82 -7.13
CA ALA A 526 -13.95 -2.12 -7.00
C ALA A 526 -14.67 -1.89 -8.34
N LYS A 527 -13.97 -2.01 -9.48
CA LYS A 527 -14.59 -1.85 -10.81
C LYS A 527 -15.28 -3.11 -11.31
N GLU A 528 -14.93 -4.30 -10.80
CA GLU A 528 -15.63 -5.54 -11.16
C GLU A 528 -17.02 -5.62 -10.52
N GLU A 529 -17.19 -5.12 -9.29
CA GLU A 529 -18.50 -5.08 -8.61
C GLU A 529 -19.48 -4.06 -9.23
N ASP A 530 -18.98 -2.91 -9.68
CA ASP A 530 -19.81 -1.91 -10.37
C ASP A 530 -20.22 -2.41 -11.77
N ASN A 531 -19.35 -3.14 -12.47
CA ASN A 531 -19.68 -3.77 -13.75
C ASN A 531 -20.65 -4.97 -13.61
N ALA A 532 -20.57 -5.74 -12.51
CA ALA A 532 -21.53 -6.82 -12.22
C ALA A 532 -22.95 -6.28 -11.96
N THR A 533 -23.06 -5.09 -11.36
CA THR A 533 -24.35 -4.42 -11.10
C THR A 533 -24.96 -3.81 -12.37
N ILE A 534 -24.13 -3.42 -13.35
CA ILE A 534 -24.59 -2.94 -14.67
C ILE A 534 -25.02 -4.10 -15.58
N ASP A 535 -24.32 -5.25 -15.54
CA ASP A 535 -24.65 -6.40 -16.40
C ASP A 535 -25.93 -7.13 -15.94
N THR A 536 -26.21 -7.15 -14.63
CA THR A 536 -27.49 -7.66 -14.09
C THR A 536 -28.68 -6.77 -14.46
N LYS A 537 -28.51 -5.45 -14.59
CA LYS A 537 -29.54 -4.54 -15.10
C LYS A 537 -29.74 -4.63 -16.62
N LYS A 538 -28.73 -5.06 -17.39
CA LYS A 538 -28.85 -5.26 -18.85
C LYS A 538 -29.47 -6.60 -19.24
N LYS A 539 -29.35 -7.64 -18.39
CA LYS A 539 -29.99 -8.95 -18.62
C LYS A 539 -31.42 -9.06 -18.09
N GLY A 540 -31.92 -8.01 -17.42
CA GLY A 540 -33.29 -7.93 -16.89
C GLY A 540 -34.24 -6.98 -17.65
N ARG A 541 -33.94 -6.65 -18.91
CA ARG A 541 -34.85 -5.90 -19.80
C ARG A 541 -35.12 -6.63 -21.10
#